data_AF-A0A175RES3-F1
#
_entry.id   AF-A0A175RES3-F1
#
_cell.length_a   1.000
_cell.length_b   1.000
_cell.length_c   1.000
_cell.angle_alpha   90.00
_cell.angle_beta   90.00
_cell.angle_gamma   90.00
#
_symmetry.space_group_name_H-M   'P 1'
#
loop_
_entity.id
_entity.type
_entity.pdbx_description
1 polymer ?
#
loop_
_entity_poly.entity_id
_entity_poly.type
_entity_poly.pdbx_seq_one_letter_code
_entity_poly.pdbx_strand_id
1 'polypeptide(L)' 'MTVLHLRPNTWLRRITDRWELIKVTNVHQDGQVDLLLLDGTRTHVPISFLRGAFERADDGA' A
#
# COMPACT_ATOMS: atom_id res chain seq x y z
N MET A 1 20.98 11.07 12.45
CA MET A 1 19.70 10.35 12.26
C MET A 1 19.38 10.39 10.77
N THR A 2 19.33 9.24 10.12
CA THR A 2 18.91 9.15 8.72
C THR A 2 17.39 9.17 8.70
N VAL A 3 16.78 10.17 8.09
CA VAL A 3 15.33 10.20 7.88
C VAL A 3 15.02 9.18 6.78
N LEU A 4 14.25 8.15 7.14
CA LEU A 4 13.70 7.19 6.16
C LEU A 4 12.52 7.88 5.47
N HIS A 5 12.72 8.30 4.22
CA HIS A 5 11.64 8.78 3.39
C HIS A 5 10.82 7.60 2.88
N LEU A 6 9.49 7.72 2.97
CA LEU A 6 8.58 6.74 2.38
C LEU A 6 8.76 6.76 0.86
N ARG A 7 8.79 5.57 0.26
CA ARG A 7 8.97 5.46 -1.20
C ARG A 7 7.68 5.90 -1.89
N PRO A 8 7.75 6.43 -3.12
CA PRO A 8 6.55 6.66 -3.93
C PRO A 8 5.69 5.41 -4.03
N ASN A 9 4.37 5.57 -4.01
CA ASN A 9 3.36 4.52 -4.00
C ASN A 9 3.33 3.65 -2.73
N THR A 10 3.73 4.22 -1.59
CA THR A 10 3.52 3.57 -0.29
C THR A 10 2.14 3.91 0.24
N TRP A 11 1.44 2.89 0.73
CA TRP A 11 0.11 3.02 1.35
C TRP A 11 0.16 2.53 2.79
N LEU A 12 -0.77 3.01 3.61
CA LEU A 12 -0.98 2.63 5.00
C LEU A 12 -2.25 1.80 5.11
N ARG A 13 -2.16 0.66 5.78
CA ARG A 13 -3.28 -0.18 6.15
C ARG A 13 -3.52 -0.17 7.63
N ARG A 14 -4.77 0.05 8.02
CA ARG A 14 -5.21 -0.25 9.38
C ARG A 14 -5.63 -1.72 9.47
N ILE A 15 -4.95 -2.49 10.31
CA ILE A 15 -5.39 -3.82 10.73
C ILE A 15 -5.77 -3.70 12.20
N THR A 16 -7.07 -3.68 12.49
CA THR A 16 -7.64 -3.65 13.85
C THR A 16 -7.03 -2.57 14.76
N ASP A 17 -5.90 -2.86 15.40
CA ASP A 17 -5.17 -2.04 16.36
C ASP A 17 -3.79 -1.55 15.86
N ARG A 18 -3.33 -1.93 14.66
CA ARG A 18 -2.03 -1.53 14.11
C ARG A 18 -2.11 -0.94 12.70
N TRP A 19 -1.12 -0.12 12.38
CA TRP A 19 -0.88 0.39 11.03
C TRP A 19 0.28 -0.36 10.38
N GLU A 20 0.10 -0.73 9.12
CA GLU A 20 1.12 -1.41 8.32
C GLU A 20 1.37 -0.64 7.03
N LEU A 21 2.63 -0.57 6.62
CA LEU A 21 2.98 -0.09 5.29
C LEU A 21 2.70 -1.19 4.27
N ILE A 22 2.11 -0.81 3.15
CA ILE A 22 1.92 -1.67 1.99
C ILE A 22 2.58 -1.02 0.80
N LYS A 23 3.16 -1.85 -0.06
CA LYS A 23 3.68 -1.41 -1.34
C LYS A 23 2.75 -1.88 -2.45
N VAL A 24 2.30 -0.93 -3.27
CA VAL A 24 1.72 -1.25 -4.58
C VAL A 24 2.87 -1.60 -5.52
N THR A 25 2.89 -2.83 -6.04
CA THR A 25 3.96 -3.27 -6.95
C THR A 25 3.56 -3.19 -8.41
N ASN A 26 2.28 -3.32 -8.73
CA ASN A 26 1.78 -3.21 -10.09
C ASN A 26 0.30 -2.79 -10.09
N VAL A 27 -0.11 -2.01 -11.09
CA VAL A 27 -1.50 -1.64 -11.35
C VAL A 27 -1.84 -2.12 -12.77
N HIS A 28 -2.80 -3.02 -12.86
CA HIS A 28 -3.21 -3.65 -14.11
C HIS A 28 -4.28 -2.81 -14.82
N GLN A 29 -4.40 -2.98 -16.15
CA GLN A 29 -5.35 -2.23 -16.97
C GLN A 29 -6.82 -2.58 -16.69
N ASP A 30 -7.07 -3.75 -16.11
CA ASP A 30 -8.39 -4.23 -15.67
C ASP A 30 -8.80 -3.69 -14.29
N GLY A 31 -7.98 -2.82 -13.69
CA GLY A 31 -8.23 -2.22 -12.38
C GLY A 31 -7.84 -3.11 -11.21
N GLN A 32 -7.17 -4.25 -11.44
CA GLN A 32 -6.55 -5.02 -10.38
C GLN A 32 -5.20 -4.43 -9.97
N VAL A 33 -4.78 -4.72 -8.74
CA VAL A 33 -3.55 -4.20 -8.15
C VAL A 33 -2.83 -5.31 -7.41
N ASP A 34 -1.52 -5.42 -7.65
CA ASP A 34 -0.64 -6.28 -6.87
C ASP A 34 -0.09 -5.52 -5.67
N LEU A 35 -0.26 -6.11 -4.49
CA LEU A 35 0.24 -5.60 -3.22
C LEU A 35 1.35 -6.50 -2.70
N LEU A 36 2.35 -5.87 -2.07
CA LEU A 36 3.35 -6.53 -1.25
C LEU A 36 3.25 -6.02 0.18
N LEU A 37 2.89 -6.91 1.09
CA LEU A 37 2.84 -6.68 2.53
C LEU A 37 4.26 -6.77 3.13
N LEU A 38 4.44 -6.26 4.36
CA LEU A 38 5.74 -6.23 5.04
C LEU A 38 6.31 -7.62 5.35
N ASP A 39 5.45 -8.61 5.55
CA ASP A 39 5.83 -10.02 5.76
C ASP A 39 6.28 -10.72 4.45
N GLY A 40 6.25 -10.01 3.32
CA GLY A 40 6.57 -10.54 2.00
C GLY A 40 5.36 -11.17 1.29
N THR A 41 4.20 -11.23 1.92
CA THR A 41 2.97 -11.76 1.31
C THR A 41 2.57 -10.90 0.12
N ARG A 42 2.25 -11.55 -0.99
CA ARG A 42 1.71 -10.90 -2.19
C ARG A 42 0.22 -11.13 -2.27
N THR A 43 -0.51 -10.06 -2.57
CA THR A 43 -1.97 -10.13 -2.72
C THR A 43 -2.38 -9.45 -4.02
N HIS A 44 -3.49 -9.92 -4.60
CA HIS A 44 -4.08 -9.36 -5.81
C HIS A 44 -5.50 -8.93 -5.50
N VAL A 45 -5.79 -7.64 -5.62
CA VAL A 45 -7.06 -7.03 -5.20
C VAL A 45 -7.51 -5.95 -6.17
N PRO A 46 -8.82 -5.64 -6.26
CA PRO A 46 -9.28 -4.52 -7.07
C PRO A 46 -8.83 -3.18 -6.46
N ILE A 47 -8.57 -2.18 -7.29
CA ILE A 47 -8.15 -0.83 -6.85
C ILE A 47 -9.19 -0.16 -5.93
N SER A 48 -10.47 -0.52 -6.05
CA SER A 48 -11.55 -0.05 -5.17
C SER A 48 -11.36 -0.50 -3.73
N PHE A 49 -10.77 -1.67 -3.50
CA PHE A 49 -10.44 -2.16 -2.17
C PHE A 49 -9.43 -1.24 -1.48
N LEU A 50 -8.44 -0.71 -2.23
CA LEU A 50 -7.45 0.20 -1.65
C LEU A 50 -8.09 1.49 -1.13
N ARG A 51 -9.04 2.06 -1.88
CA ARG A 51 -9.72 3.30 -1.49
C ARG A 51 -10.57 3.16 -0.24
N GLY A 52 -11.10 1.97 0.04
CA GLY A 52 -11.94 1.71 1.22
C GLY A 52 -11.15 1.22 2.44
N ALA A 53 -9.98 0.60 2.22
CA ALA A 53 -9.23 -0.07 3.29
C ALA A 53 -7.91 0.64 3.66
N PHE A 54 -7.37 1.51 2.79
CA PHE A 54 -6.02 2.05 2.92
C PHE A 54 -5.97 3.57 2.75
N GLU A 55 -4.99 4.20 3.40
CA GLU A 55 -4.64 5.62 3.25
C GLU A 55 -3.35 5.75 2.45
N ARG A 56 -3.21 6.80 1.62
CA ARG A 56 -1.93 7.09 0.97
C ARG A 56 -0.93 7.57 2.02
N ALA A 57 0.27 7.01 1.99
CA ALA A 57 1.29 7.25 3.00
C ALA A 57 2.49 8.03 2.46
N ASP A 58 2.64 8.17 1.14
CA ASP A 58 3.76 8.91 0.57
C ASP A 58 3.59 10.43 0.71
N ASP A 59 4.68 11.11 1.09
CA ASP A 59 4.78 12.58 1.27
C ASP A 59 4.66 13.37 -0.05
N GLY A 60 4.24 12.74 -1.15
CA GLY A 60 4.17 13.35 -2.48
C GLY A 60 2.84 14.05 -2.79
N ALA A 61 1.97 14.25 -1.81
CA ALA A 61 0.67 14.91 -1.96
C ALA A 61 0.72 16.40 -1.61
#